data_AF-A0AAW0LMX0-F1
#
_entry.id   AF-A0AAW0LMX0-F1
#
_cell.length_a   1.000
_cell.length_b   1.000
_cell.length_c   1.000
_cell.angle_alpha   90.00
_cell.angle_beta   90.00
_cell.angle_gamma   90.00
#
_symmetry.space_group_name_H-M   'P 1'
#
loop_
_entity.id
_entity.type
_entity.pdbx_description
1 polymer ?
#
loop_
_entity_poly.entity_id
_entity_poly.type
_entity_poly.pdbx_seq_one_letter_code
_entity_poly.pdbx_strand_id
1 'polypeptide(L)'
;MSPTSTTSSTTGSWLVQGLLAGAAIVVAAGAYAVISTRRTAKYRSRVVGIIPARFASSRFQGKPLIPILGKPMIQRTWERAKLATTLGKLVVATDDERIAEICLGFGADVIMTSESCQNGDEPLIEPEIIDGVVKALQAAPDAVFSTAVTSLKPEDASDPNRVKCVVDTHGNAIYFSRGLIPCNKSGKANPHFTYLLHLGIQSYDTQFLKIYPDLPPTTLQLEEDLEQLKVLENGYKMKVIKVDHDAHGVNIPEDVKKIELLMRERNLS
;
A
#
# COMPACT_ATOMS: atom_id res chain seq x y z
N MET A 1 -20.36 -6.09 -75.21
CA MET A 1 -19.77 -7.08 -74.30
C MET A 1 -18.77 -6.34 -73.41
N SER A 2 -19.12 -6.23 -72.13
CA SER A 2 -18.32 -5.94 -70.93
C SER A 2 -17.26 -4.81 -70.92
N PRO A 3 -17.45 -3.76 -70.10
CA PRO A 3 -16.36 -3.07 -69.42
C PRO A 3 -16.08 -3.75 -68.06
N THR A 4 -14.83 -4.06 -67.78
CA THR A 4 -14.38 -4.67 -66.53
C THR A 4 -14.19 -3.64 -65.42
N SER A 5 -14.75 -4.00 -64.27
CA SER A 5 -14.85 -3.35 -62.97
C SER A 5 -13.69 -2.46 -62.48
N THR A 6 -14.11 -1.29 -62.02
CA THR A 6 -13.45 -0.30 -61.17
C THR A 6 -13.07 -0.86 -59.79
N THR A 7 -11.88 -0.50 -59.32
CA THR A 7 -11.39 -0.66 -57.95
C THR A 7 -12.14 0.26 -56.99
N SER A 8 -12.80 -0.30 -55.97
CA SER A 8 -13.34 0.47 -54.84
C SER A 8 -12.43 0.34 -53.62
N SER A 9 -11.76 1.43 -53.27
CA SER A 9 -11.08 1.63 -52.00
C SER A 9 -12.10 1.82 -50.88
N THR A 10 -12.13 0.92 -49.90
CA THR A 10 -12.96 1.09 -48.70
C THR A 10 -12.22 1.96 -47.69
N THR A 11 -12.43 3.26 -47.79
CA THR A 11 -11.88 4.28 -46.88
C THR A 11 -12.81 4.42 -45.67
N GLY A 12 -12.26 4.23 -44.46
CA GLY A 12 -12.70 4.89 -43.23
C GLY A 12 -14.10 4.58 -42.69
N SER A 13 -14.22 3.52 -41.87
CA SER A 13 -15.34 3.35 -40.93
C SER A 13 -14.84 3.43 -39.48
N TRP A 14 -14.45 4.62 -39.03
CA TRP A 14 -14.24 4.95 -37.61
C TRP A 14 -14.63 6.39 -37.33
N LEU A 15 -15.92 6.71 -37.49
CA LEU A 15 -16.55 7.93 -36.98
C LEU A 15 -17.93 7.58 -36.41
N VAL A 16 -17.94 6.86 -35.29
CA VAL A 16 -19.09 6.86 -34.37
C VAL A 16 -18.60 7.48 -33.06
N GLN A 17 -18.43 8.80 -33.10
CA GLN A 17 -18.46 9.63 -31.90
C GLN A 17 -19.79 10.39 -31.88
N GLY A 18 -20.38 10.49 -30.70
CA GLY A 18 -21.27 11.59 -30.36
C GLY A 18 -22.55 11.16 -29.66
N LEU A 19 -22.76 11.69 -28.45
CA LEU A 19 -24.04 11.76 -27.73
C LEU A 19 -24.58 10.51 -27.01
N LEU A 20 -23.80 9.90 -26.12
CA LEU A 20 -24.38 9.32 -24.88
C LEU A 20 -23.54 9.54 -23.60
N ALA A 21 -22.36 10.18 -23.70
CA ALA A 21 -21.47 10.37 -22.56
C ALA A 21 -21.69 11.68 -21.78
N GLY A 22 -22.52 12.61 -22.28
CA GLY A 22 -22.66 13.94 -21.70
C GLY A 22 -23.32 13.97 -20.31
N ALA A 23 -24.43 13.24 -20.12
CA ALA A 23 -25.16 13.28 -18.86
C ALA A 23 -24.45 12.49 -17.74
N ALA A 24 -23.92 11.30 -18.04
CA ALA A 24 -23.24 10.47 -17.05
C ALA A 24 -21.89 11.08 -16.60
N ILE A 25 -21.11 11.66 -17.51
CA ILE A 25 -19.85 12.34 -17.17
C ILE A 25 -20.12 13.61 -16.37
N VAL A 26 -21.14 14.40 -16.72
CA VAL A 26 -21.48 15.63 -15.97
C VAL A 26 -22.03 15.32 -14.58
N VAL A 27 -22.79 14.24 -14.41
CA VAL A 27 -23.26 13.79 -13.08
C VAL A 27 -22.10 13.23 -12.24
N ALA A 28 -21.21 12.43 -12.81
CA ALA A 28 -20.03 11.92 -12.10
C ALA A 28 -19.05 13.04 -11.73
N ALA A 29 -18.77 13.96 -12.66
CA ALA A 29 -17.92 15.13 -12.42
C ALA A 29 -18.57 16.12 -11.43
N GLY A 30 -19.89 16.31 -11.50
CA GLY A 30 -20.66 17.13 -10.58
C GLY A 30 -20.71 16.54 -9.17
N ALA A 31 -20.94 15.23 -9.03
CA ALA A 31 -20.87 14.52 -7.75
C ALA A 31 -19.44 14.56 -7.18
N TYR A 32 -18.42 14.34 -8.02
CA TYR A 32 -17.02 14.43 -7.62
C TYR A 32 -16.62 15.85 -7.20
N ALA A 33 -17.06 16.88 -7.92
CA ALA A 33 -16.82 18.28 -7.58
C ALA A 33 -17.56 18.71 -6.30
N VAL A 34 -18.79 18.23 -6.08
CA VAL A 34 -19.56 18.50 -4.85
C VAL A 34 -18.97 17.76 -3.64
N ILE A 35 -18.42 16.55 -3.84
CA ILE A 35 -17.71 15.80 -2.80
C ILE A 35 -16.35 16.45 -2.49
N SER A 36 -15.63 16.95 -3.49
CA SER A 36 -14.30 17.57 -3.32
C SER A 36 -14.36 18.96 -2.70
N THR A 37 -15.38 19.76 -3.00
CA THR A 37 -15.50 21.15 -2.51
C THR A 37 -16.01 21.29 -1.08
N ARG A 38 -16.49 20.21 -0.44
CA ARG A 38 -17.03 20.25 0.94
C ARG A 38 -16.04 19.87 2.05
N ARG A 39 -14.79 19.54 1.74
CA ARG A 39 -13.83 19.02 2.74
C ARG A 39 -13.09 20.17 3.45
N THR A 40 -13.76 20.72 4.46
CA THR A 40 -13.23 21.70 5.42
C THR A 40 -12.16 21.10 6.35
N ALA A 41 -11.46 21.94 7.12
CA ALA A 41 -10.34 21.63 8.03
C ALA A 41 -10.55 20.50 9.07
N LYS A 42 -11.74 19.90 9.13
CA LYS A 42 -12.09 18.74 9.98
C LYS A 42 -11.92 17.39 9.25
N TYR A 43 -11.63 17.40 7.96
CA TYR A 43 -11.48 16.18 7.18
C TYR A 43 -10.25 15.37 7.64
N ARG A 44 -10.45 14.10 8.02
CA ARG A 44 -9.39 13.18 8.50
C ARG A 44 -8.61 13.68 9.74
N SER A 45 -9.27 14.38 10.66
CA SER A 45 -8.62 14.97 11.84
C SER A 45 -8.29 13.96 12.97
N ARG A 46 -8.86 12.76 12.93
CA ARG A 46 -8.58 11.69 13.90
C ARG A 46 -7.99 10.50 13.17
N VAL A 47 -6.86 10.02 13.66
CA VAL A 47 -6.10 8.92 13.06
C VAL A 47 -5.92 7.83 14.11
N VAL A 48 -6.22 6.59 13.73
CA VAL A 48 -6.02 5.40 14.55
C VAL A 48 -4.98 4.54 13.86
N GLY A 49 -3.86 4.27 14.54
CA GLY A 49 -2.88 3.29 14.11
C GLY A 49 -3.35 1.90 14.50
N ILE A 50 -3.25 0.96 13.56
CA ILE A 50 -3.59 -0.45 13.77
C ILE A 50 -2.35 -1.25 13.39
N ILE A 51 -1.82 -2.04 14.33
CA ILE A 51 -0.74 -2.98 14.09
C ILE A 51 -1.35 -4.38 13.98
N PRO A 52 -1.47 -4.94 12.78
CA PRO A 52 -2.01 -6.28 12.62
C PRO A 52 -0.96 -7.33 13.02
N ALA A 53 -1.33 -8.30 13.86
CA ALA A 53 -0.45 -9.36 14.33
C ALA A 53 -1.18 -10.71 14.32
N ARG A 54 -0.63 -11.70 13.62
CA ARG A 54 -1.20 -13.05 13.52
C ARG A 54 -0.19 -14.07 13.97
N PHE A 55 -0.66 -15.14 14.60
CA PHE A 55 0.22 -16.25 14.94
C PHE A 55 0.54 -17.14 13.73
N ALA A 56 -0.45 -17.37 12.87
CA ALA A 56 -0.33 -18.20 11.69
C ALA A 56 0.35 -17.42 10.54
N SER A 57 1.59 -17.78 10.25
CA SER A 57 2.27 -17.43 9.00
C SER A 57 2.82 -18.70 8.38
N SER A 58 2.58 -18.89 7.09
CA SER A 58 3.04 -20.07 6.33
C SER A 58 4.56 -20.13 6.20
N ARG A 59 5.22 -18.96 6.26
CA ARG A 59 6.68 -18.83 6.10
C ARG A 59 7.40 -18.72 7.45
N PHE A 60 6.74 -18.14 8.46
CA PHE A 60 7.36 -17.94 9.78
C PHE A 60 6.35 -17.91 10.93
N GLN A 61 5.96 -19.09 11.41
CA GLN A 61 4.98 -19.24 12.49
C GLN A 61 5.44 -18.56 13.79
N GLY A 62 4.54 -17.85 14.46
CA GLY A 62 4.84 -17.18 15.74
C GLY A 62 5.76 -15.95 15.61
N LYS A 63 6.03 -15.48 14.38
CA LYS A 63 6.90 -14.33 14.09
C LYS A 63 6.68 -13.10 15.01
N PRO A 64 5.44 -12.66 15.33
CA PRO A 64 5.23 -11.53 16.25
C PRO A 64 5.86 -11.70 17.63
N LEU A 65 6.01 -12.93 18.11
CA LEU A 65 6.50 -13.23 19.45
C LEU A 65 8.01 -13.43 19.53
N ILE A 66 8.70 -13.37 18.39
CA ILE A 66 10.12 -13.69 18.33
C ILE A 66 10.92 -12.58 19.01
N PRO A 67 11.87 -12.94 19.89
CA PRO A 67 12.71 -11.95 20.55
C PRO A 67 13.66 -11.30 19.55
N ILE A 68 13.68 -9.97 19.58
CA ILE A 68 14.66 -9.11 18.92
C ILE A 68 15.29 -8.26 20.00
N LEU A 69 16.56 -8.52 20.31
CA LEU A 69 17.28 -7.91 21.43
C LEU A 69 16.48 -8.04 22.76
N GLY A 70 15.93 -9.21 23.03
CA GLY A 70 15.24 -9.52 24.29
C GLY A 70 13.78 -9.05 24.41
N LYS A 71 13.22 -8.35 23.42
CA LYS A 71 11.78 -8.02 23.38
C LYS A 71 11.08 -8.69 22.19
N PRO A 72 9.81 -9.11 22.31
CA PRO A 72 9.04 -9.60 21.18
C PRO A 72 9.02 -8.60 20.01
N MET A 73 9.07 -9.09 18.78
CA MET A 73 9.00 -8.26 17.57
C MET A 73 7.80 -7.31 17.60
N ILE A 74 6.62 -7.78 18.03
CA ILE A 74 5.42 -6.95 18.11
C ILE A 74 5.57 -5.78 19.09
N GLN A 75 6.30 -5.98 20.19
CA GLN A 75 6.60 -4.90 21.13
C GLN A 75 7.49 -3.84 20.47
N ARG A 76 8.48 -4.26 19.68
CA ARG A 76 9.35 -3.33 18.91
C ARG A 76 8.53 -2.49 17.94
N THR A 77 7.65 -3.13 17.17
CA THR A 77 6.76 -2.45 16.22
C THR A 77 5.86 -1.44 16.94
N TRP A 78 5.28 -1.83 18.08
CA TRP A 78 4.41 -0.94 18.86
C TRP A 78 5.17 0.25 19.47
N GLU A 79 6.34 0.02 20.05
CA GLU A 79 7.19 1.09 20.61
C GLU A 79 7.58 2.10 19.53
N ARG A 80 7.91 1.65 18.31
CA ARG A 80 8.20 2.53 17.16
C ARG A 80 6.96 3.30 16.72
N ALA A 81 5.84 2.61 16.48
CA ALA A 81 4.61 3.27 16.03
C ALA A 81 4.08 4.30 17.04
N LYS A 82 4.28 4.07 18.34
CA LYS A 82 3.87 4.99 19.41
C LYS A 82 4.61 6.34 19.37
N LEU A 83 5.77 6.41 18.73
CA LEU A 83 6.52 7.67 18.56
C LEU A 83 5.95 8.55 17.44
N ALA A 84 5.05 8.04 16.60
CA ALA A 84 4.42 8.83 15.55
C ALA A 84 3.49 9.90 16.15
N THR A 85 3.62 11.14 15.68
CA THR A 85 2.91 12.30 16.26
C THR A 85 1.48 12.45 15.75
N THR A 86 1.16 11.83 14.62
CA THR A 86 -0.15 11.95 13.98
C THR A 86 -1.20 10.98 14.53
N LEU A 87 -0.79 9.95 15.28
CA LEU A 87 -1.69 8.92 15.79
C LEU A 87 -2.39 9.38 17.07
N GLY A 88 -3.73 9.48 17.03
CA GLY A 88 -4.53 9.78 18.22
C GLY A 88 -4.86 8.55 19.07
N LYS A 89 -4.73 7.35 18.50
CA LYS A 89 -4.84 6.05 19.18
C LYS A 89 -3.99 5.03 18.44
N LEU A 90 -3.41 4.07 19.15
CA LEU A 90 -2.66 2.95 18.57
C LEU A 90 -3.17 1.64 19.20
N VAL A 91 -3.55 0.68 18.37
CA VAL A 91 -4.07 -0.63 18.79
C VAL A 91 -3.34 -1.75 18.07
N VAL A 92 -3.19 -2.90 18.73
CA VAL A 92 -2.78 -4.16 18.10
C VAL A 92 -4.04 -4.94 17.76
N ALA A 93 -4.18 -5.36 16.50
CA ALA A 93 -5.27 -6.20 16.04
C ALA A 93 -4.76 -7.63 15.85
N THR A 94 -5.30 -8.61 16.59
CA THR A 94 -4.81 -9.98 16.56
C THR A 94 -5.91 -11.03 16.66
N ASP A 95 -5.68 -12.21 16.10
CA ASP A 95 -6.53 -13.39 16.23
C ASP A 95 -6.08 -14.35 17.34
N ASP A 96 -4.94 -14.07 18.00
CA ASP A 96 -4.31 -15.01 18.94
C ASP A 96 -4.25 -14.44 20.37
N GLU A 97 -4.78 -15.20 21.32
CA GLU A 97 -4.83 -14.81 22.74
C GLU A 97 -3.43 -14.62 23.35
N ARG A 98 -2.41 -15.38 22.91
CA ARG A 98 -1.05 -15.26 23.45
C ARG A 98 -0.40 -13.96 23.00
N ILE A 99 -0.65 -13.55 21.75
CA ILE A 99 -0.22 -12.24 21.25
C ILE A 99 -0.93 -11.13 22.04
N ALA A 100 -2.24 -11.27 22.27
CA ALA A 100 -3.02 -10.31 23.03
C ALA A 100 -2.49 -10.13 24.47
N GLU A 101 -2.25 -11.22 25.19
CA GLU A 101 -1.72 -11.20 26.56
C GLU A 101 -0.36 -10.49 26.64
N ILE A 102 0.56 -10.80 25.72
CA ILE A 102 1.87 -10.16 25.66
C ILE A 102 1.73 -8.66 25.38
N CYS A 103 0.84 -8.27 24.45
CA CYS A 103 0.59 -6.88 24.11
C CYS A 103 0.01 -6.07 25.28
N LEU A 104 -0.95 -6.65 26.00
CA LEU A 104 -1.49 -6.06 27.22
C LEU A 104 -0.40 -5.90 28.29
N GLY A 105 0.51 -6.88 28.41
CA GLY A 105 1.63 -6.86 29.35
C GLY A 105 2.59 -5.69 29.18
N PHE A 106 2.78 -5.17 27.96
CA PHE A 106 3.58 -3.96 27.71
C PHE A 106 2.75 -2.68 27.50
N GLY A 107 1.43 -2.74 27.77
CA GLY A 107 0.54 -1.58 27.79
C GLY A 107 -0.01 -1.15 26.43
N ALA A 108 -0.08 -2.05 25.45
CA ALA A 108 -0.80 -1.80 24.22
C ALA A 108 -2.30 -2.06 24.37
N ASP A 109 -3.12 -1.24 23.71
CA ASP A 109 -4.53 -1.56 23.47
C ASP A 109 -4.62 -2.71 22.46
N VAL A 110 -5.49 -3.69 22.71
CA VAL A 110 -5.66 -4.86 21.84
C VAL A 110 -7.11 -4.95 21.36
N ILE A 111 -7.30 -5.35 20.10
CA ILE A 111 -8.58 -5.71 19.50
C ILE A 111 -8.46 -7.12 18.93
N MET A 112 -9.38 -8.00 19.34
CA MET A 112 -9.45 -9.34 18.75
C MET A 112 -10.09 -9.27 17.37
N THR A 113 -9.48 -9.93 16.39
CA THR A 113 -9.96 -10.05 15.00
C THR A 113 -10.23 -11.51 14.64
N SER A 114 -11.01 -11.74 13.59
CA SER A 114 -11.17 -13.08 13.02
C SER A 114 -9.88 -13.54 12.33
N GLU A 115 -9.69 -14.86 12.26
CA GLU A 115 -8.56 -15.50 11.55
C GLU A 115 -8.49 -15.14 10.05
N SER A 116 -9.54 -14.54 9.46
CA SER A 116 -9.63 -14.18 8.04
C SER A 116 -9.02 -12.82 7.62
N CYS A 117 -8.73 -11.89 8.52
CA CYS A 117 -8.18 -10.54 8.23
C CYS A 117 -6.66 -10.48 7.88
N GLN A 118 -6.24 -10.56 6.61
CA GLN A 118 -4.80 -10.56 6.21
C GLN A 118 -3.93 -9.38 6.77
N ASN A 119 -2.62 -9.61 6.91
CA ASN A 119 -1.67 -8.70 7.59
C ASN A 119 -0.48 -8.27 6.71
N GLY A 120 0.08 -7.09 7.01
CA GLY A 120 1.38 -6.61 6.52
C GLY A 120 2.54 -6.87 7.51
N ASP A 121 3.76 -6.88 7.00
CA ASP A 121 4.94 -7.47 7.66
C ASP A 121 6.17 -6.54 7.72
N GLU A 122 6.16 -5.49 8.54
CA GLU A 122 7.32 -4.59 8.69
C GLU A 122 7.51 -4.11 10.15
N PRO A 123 8.52 -4.62 10.89
CA PRO A 123 8.69 -4.30 12.32
C PRO A 123 9.47 -3.00 12.60
N LEU A 124 10.19 -2.46 11.62
CA LEU A 124 11.12 -1.33 11.81
C LEU A 124 10.76 -0.06 11.03
N ILE A 125 9.47 0.19 10.82
CA ILE A 125 9.06 1.43 10.15
C ILE A 125 9.43 2.64 11.00
N GLU A 126 10.00 3.67 10.36
CA GLU A 126 10.29 4.92 11.04
C GLU A 126 9.00 5.74 11.31
N PRO A 127 8.84 6.33 12.51
CA PRO A 127 7.68 7.14 12.89
C PRO A 127 7.38 8.25 11.88
N GLU A 128 8.41 8.82 11.28
CA GLU A 128 8.32 9.88 10.28
C GLU A 128 7.63 9.39 9.00
N ILE A 129 7.79 8.11 8.64
CA ILE A 129 7.08 7.48 7.51
C ILE A 129 5.59 7.35 7.86
N ILE A 130 5.26 6.90 9.08
CA ILE A 130 3.88 6.81 9.54
C ILE A 130 3.21 8.19 9.45
N ASP A 131 3.86 9.21 10.01
CA ASP A 131 3.36 10.59 9.97
C ASP A 131 3.26 11.13 8.54
N GLY A 132 4.24 10.80 7.68
CA GLY A 132 4.26 11.20 6.28
C GLY A 132 3.09 10.62 5.49
N VAL A 133 2.83 9.32 5.62
CA VAL A 133 1.73 8.63 4.92
C VAL A 133 0.39 9.22 5.35
N VAL A 134 0.20 9.45 6.65
CA VAL A 134 -1.03 10.07 7.19
C VAL A 134 -1.21 11.49 6.64
N LYS A 135 -0.18 12.33 6.71
CA LYS A 135 -0.23 13.71 6.20
C LYS A 135 -0.50 13.76 4.69
N ALA A 136 0.08 12.84 3.93
CA ALA A 136 -0.16 12.75 2.49
C ALA A 136 -1.63 12.46 2.18
N LEU A 137 -2.28 11.58 2.95
CA LEU A 137 -3.70 11.33 2.80
C LEU A 137 -4.53 12.54 3.25
N GLN A 138 -4.21 13.17 4.37
CA GLN A 138 -4.90 14.39 4.83
C GLN A 138 -4.86 15.52 3.81
N ALA A 139 -3.74 15.68 3.10
CA ALA A 139 -3.54 16.68 2.05
C ALA A 139 -4.18 16.32 0.70
N ALA A 140 -4.63 15.08 0.51
CA ALA A 140 -5.19 14.58 -0.75
C ALA A 140 -6.66 14.19 -0.59
N PRO A 141 -7.59 15.17 -0.65
CA PRO A 141 -9.02 14.91 -0.49
C PRO A 141 -9.61 14.06 -1.62
N ASP A 142 -8.90 13.85 -2.72
CA ASP A 142 -9.34 13.02 -3.83
C ASP A 142 -8.80 11.57 -3.79
N ALA A 143 -7.84 11.30 -2.92
CA ALA A 143 -7.33 9.95 -2.64
C ALA A 143 -8.05 9.32 -1.46
N VAL A 144 -8.19 8.00 -1.46
CA VAL A 144 -8.78 7.22 -0.35
C VAL A 144 -7.75 6.41 0.43
N PHE A 145 -6.53 6.38 -0.10
CA PHE A 145 -5.43 5.56 0.38
C PHE A 145 -4.13 6.35 0.24
N SER A 146 -3.19 6.17 1.17
CA SER A 146 -1.79 6.51 0.95
C SER A 146 -0.83 5.41 1.42
N THR A 147 0.35 5.37 0.81
CA THR A 147 1.48 4.48 1.17
C THR A 147 2.81 5.19 0.92
N ALA A 148 3.92 4.54 1.27
CA ALA A 148 5.27 4.97 1.02
C ALA A 148 6.00 4.02 0.05
N VAL A 149 6.99 4.59 -0.65
CA VAL A 149 7.95 3.85 -1.45
C VAL A 149 9.37 4.31 -1.13
N THR A 150 10.33 3.41 -1.27
CA THR A 150 11.77 3.70 -1.19
C THR A 150 12.46 3.34 -2.51
N SER A 151 13.74 3.69 -2.64
CA SER A 151 14.54 3.25 -3.79
C SER A 151 14.78 1.74 -3.71
N LEU A 152 14.47 1.02 -4.78
CA LEU A 152 14.74 -0.40 -4.89
C LEU A 152 16.24 -0.64 -5.12
N LYS A 153 16.84 -1.55 -4.35
CA LYS A 153 18.23 -1.96 -4.55
C LYS A 153 18.35 -2.79 -5.85
N PRO A 154 19.40 -2.61 -6.66
CA PRO A 154 19.55 -3.34 -7.93
C PRO A 154 19.49 -4.87 -7.80
N GLU A 155 20.02 -5.42 -6.70
CA GLU A 155 19.98 -6.86 -6.40
C GLU A 155 18.56 -7.41 -6.17
N ASP A 156 17.63 -6.55 -5.75
CA ASP A 156 16.23 -6.89 -5.45
C ASP A 156 15.32 -6.77 -6.69
N ALA A 157 15.86 -6.34 -7.84
CA ALA A 157 15.07 -6.02 -9.04
C ALA A 157 14.18 -7.19 -9.53
N SER A 158 14.72 -8.41 -9.50
CA SER A 158 14.03 -9.62 -9.95
C SER A 158 13.26 -10.35 -8.85
N ASP A 159 13.30 -9.91 -7.59
CA ASP A 159 12.61 -10.59 -6.50
C ASP A 159 11.09 -10.29 -6.55
N PRO A 160 10.22 -11.30 -6.73
CA PRO A 160 8.76 -11.12 -6.75
C PRO A 160 8.16 -10.83 -5.36
N ASN A 161 8.91 -10.99 -4.27
CA ASN A 161 8.50 -10.59 -2.94
C ASN A 161 8.74 -9.09 -2.70
N ARG A 162 9.56 -8.44 -3.53
CA ARG A 162 9.81 -7.00 -3.50
C ARG A 162 8.86 -6.33 -4.48
N VAL A 163 7.74 -5.80 -3.98
CA VAL A 163 6.70 -5.21 -4.83
C VAL A 163 7.17 -3.86 -5.36
N LYS A 164 7.16 -3.69 -6.67
CA LYS A 164 7.50 -2.43 -7.33
C LYS A 164 6.25 -1.56 -7.46
N CYS A 165 6.45 -0.24 -7.43
CA CYS A 165 5.39 0.75 -7.65
C CYS A 165 5.82 1.74 -8.73
N VAL A 166 4.89 2.16 -9.58
CA VAL A 166 5.08 3.31 -10.47
C VAL A 166 4.11 4.42 -10.07
N VAL A 167 4.57 5.66 -10.12
CA VAL A 167 3.83 6.84 -9.67
C VAL A 167 3.74 7.89 -10.77
N ASP A 168 2.64 8.64 -10.80
CA ASP A 168 2.45 9.75 -11.73
C ASP A 168 3.21 11.01 -11.26
N THR A 169 3.16 12.06 -12.09
CA THR A 169 3.78 13.37 -11.81
C THR A 169 3.14 14.12 -10.64
N HIS A 170 1.96 13.70 -10.18
CA HIS A 170 1.26 14.25 -9.04
C HIS A 170 1.48 13.41 -7.76
N GLY A 171 2.28 12.34 -7.81
CA GLY A 171 2.51 11.44 -6.68
C GLY A 171 1.34 10.52 -6.36
N ASN A 172 0.51 10.18 -7.36
CA ASN A 172 -0.46 9.10 -7.23
C ASN A 172 0.13 7.79 -7.77
N ALA A 173 -0.24 6.66 -7.17
CA ALA A 173 0.12 5.36 -7.72
C ALA A 173 -0.55 5.15 -9.08
N ILE A 174 0.24 4.71 -10.07
CA ILE A 174 -0.25 4.25 -11.37
C ILE A 174 -0.49 2.73 -11.32
N TYR A 175 0.48 1.97 -10.79
CA TYR A 175 0.42 0.51 -10.76
C TYR A 175 1.41 -0.08 -9.74
N PHE A 176 1.09 -1.28 -9.24
CA PHE A 176 1.95 -2.10 -8.40
C PHE A 176 2.16 -3.45 -9.07
N SER A 177 3.38 -4.01 -8.99
CA SER A 177 3.66 -5.31 -9.59
C SER A 177 4.76 -6.05 -8.84
N ARG A 178 4.67 -7.38 -8.83
CA ARG A 178 5.78 -8.27 -8.47
C ARG A 178 6.84 -8.31 -9.57
N GLY A 179 6.46 -8.01 -10.82
CA GLY A 179 7.38 -7.82 -11.94
C GLY A 179 8.16 -6.51 -11.87
N LEU A 180 9.30 -6.44 -12.58
CA LEU A 180 10.09 -5.22 -12.67
C LEU A 180 9.37 -4.18 -13.53
N ILE A 181 8.93 -3.08 -12.90
CA ILE A 181 8.24 -1.97 -13.56
C ILE A 181 8.89 -0.62 -13.21
N PRO A 182 9.01 0.31 -14.17
CA PRO A 182 8.64 0.16 -15.58
C PRO A 182 9.64 -0.73 -16.35
N CYS A 183 9.13 -1.57 -17.25
CA CYS A 183 9.98 -2.33 -18.16
C CYS A 183 10.48 -1.42 -19.29
N ASN A 184 11.77 -1.51 -19.61
CA ASN A 184 12.35 -0.80 -20.76
C ASN A 184 12.56 -1.76 -21.94
N LYS A 185 12.87 -1.21 -23.13
CA LYS A 185 13.03 -2.00 -24.36
C LYS A 185 14.06 -3.13 -24.27
N SER A 186 15.04 -3.03 -23.37
CA SER A 186 16.05 -4.07 -23.20
C SER A 186 15.58 -5.25 -22.35
N GLY A 187 14.44 -5.10 -21.64
CA GLY A 187 13.93 -6.09 -20.68
C GLY A 187 14.80 -6.25 -19.43
N LYS A 188 15.83 -5.40 -19.24
CA LYS A 188 16.76 -5.45 -18.12
C LYS A 188 16.59 -4.23 -17.22
N ALA A 189 16.93 -4.37 -15.93
CA ALA A 189 16.99 -3.24 -15.02
C ALA A 189 17.98 -2.18 -15.52
N ASN A 190 17.54 -0.93 -15.60
CA ASN A 190 18.40 0.20 -15.93
C ASN A 190 19.10 0.70 -14.65
N PRO A 191 20.44 0.61 -14.53
CA PRO A 191 21.16 1.03 -13.33
C PRO A 191 21.08 2.54 -13.07
N HIS A 192 20.69 3.34 -14.06
CA HIS A 192 20.51 4.79 -13.94
C HIS A 192 19.06 5.22 -13.67
N PHE A 193 18.13 4.26 -13.57
CA PHE A 193 16.73 4.54 -13.28
C PHE A 193 16.40 4.16 -11.83
N THR A 194 15.74 5.07 -11.11
CA THR A 194 15.28 4.79 -9.74
C THR A 194 13.97 4.02 -9.78
N TYR A 195 14.07 2.70 -9.62
CA TYR A 195 12.93 1.82 -9.37
C TYR A 195 12.42 2.03 -7.95
N LEU A 196 11.10 1.98 -7.75
CA LEU A 196 10.49 2.25 -6.45
C LEU A 196 9.98 0.95 -5.84
N LEU A 197 10.44 0.65 -4.63
CA LEU A 197 9.98 -0.45 -3.78
C LEU A 197 8.84 0.04 -2.90
N HIS A 198 7.69 -0.63 -2.93
CA HIS A 198 6.56 -0.37 -2.05
C HIS A 198 6.89 -0.82 -0.61
N LEU A 199 6.64 0.07 0.36
CA LEU A 199 6.67 -0.25 1.78
C LEU A 199 5.27 -0.66 2.22
N GLY A 200 5.16 -1.73 3.00
CA GLY A 200 3.89 -2.32 3.44
C GLY A 200 3.04 -1.46 4.38
N ILE A 201 3.33 -0.16 4.51
CA ILE A 201 2.58 0.80 5.32
C ILE A 201 1.45 1.45 4.54
N GLN A 202 0.26 1.47 5.14
CA GLN A 202 -0.94 1.94 4.48
C GLN A 202 -1.74 2.84 5.42
N SER A 203 -2.25 3.96 4.89
CA SER A 203 -3.27 4.77 5.54
C SER A 203 -4.51 4.80 4.67
N TYR A 204 -5.66 4.60 5.29
CA TYR A 204 -6.94 4.54 4.60
C TYR A 204 -7.90 5.59 5.11
N ASP A 205 -8.76 6.07 4.22
CA ASP A 205 -9.94 6.81 4.59
C ASP A 205 -10.98 5.89 5.23
N THR A 206 -11.49 6.28 6.40
CA THR A 206 -12.48 5.46 7.12
C THR A 206 -13.80 5.28 6.36
N GLN A 207 -14.22 6.25 5.54
CA GLN A 207 -15.43 6.10 4.73
C GLN A 207 -15.18 5.08 3.60
N PHE A 208 -13.98 5.08 3.03
CA PHE A 208 -13.57 4.07 2.06
C PHE A 208 -13.46 2.67 2.68
N LEU A 209 -12.89 2.53 3.89
CA LEU A 209 -12.82 1.23 4.58
C LEU A 209 -14.19 0.59 4.84
N LYS A 210 -15.26 1.40 4.94
CA LYS A 210 -16.62 0.85 5.10
C LYS A 210 -17.16 0.18 3.83
N ILE A 211 -16.68 0.58 2.66
CA ILE A 211 -17.12 0.05 1.37
C ILE A 211 -16.14 -0.96 0.79
N TYR A 212 -14.86 -0.90 1.18
CA TYR A 212 -13.79 -1.75 0.63
C TYR A 212 -14.05 -3.26 0.75
N PRO A 213 -14.58 -3.80 1.87
CA PRO A 213 -14.92 -5.21 1.98
C PRO A 213 -15.99 -5.67 0.98
N ASP A 214 -16.94 -4.77 0.65
CA ASP A 214 -18.06 -5.07 -0.24
C ASP A 214 -17.70 -4.97 -1.73
N LEU A 215 -16.56 -4.36 -2.06
CA LEU A 215 -16.05 -4.35 -3.43
C LEU A 215 -15.73 -5.79 -3.88
N PRO A 216 -16.08 -6.21 -5.11
CA PRO A 216 -15.70 -7.53 -5.60
C PRO A 216 -14.17 -7.63 -5.76
N PRO A 217 -13.60 -8.84 -5.61
CA PRO A 217 -12.22 -9.08 -6.02
C PRO A 217 -12.02 -8.73 -7.49
N THR A 218 -10.84 -8.23 -7.82
CA THR A 218 -10.52 -7.74 -9.17
C THR A 218 -9.42 -8.59 -9.82
N THR A 219 -9.33 -8.54 -11.15
CA THR A 219 -8.48 -9.47 -11.90
C THR A 219 -7.00 -9.27 -11.59
N LEU A 220 -6.52 -8.02 -11.56
CA LEU A 220 -5.11 -7.76 -11.27
C LEU A 220 -4.78 -8.03 -9.80
N GLN A 221 -5.70 -7.72 -8.87
CA GLN A 221 -5.56 -8.09 -7.46
C GLN A 221 -5.31 -9.60 -7.29
N LEU A 222 -6.10 -10.43 -7.96
CA LEU A 222 -6.01 -11.89 -7.85
C LEU A 222 -4.75 -12.44 -8.55
N GLU A 223 -4.39 -11.91 -9.72
CA GLU A 223 -3.22 -12.36 -10.49
C GLU A 223 -1.91 -12.01 -9.79
N GLU A 224 -1.78 -10.76 -9.33
CA GLU A 224 -0.55 -10.30 -8.66
C GLU A 224 -0.55 -10.62 -7.16
N ASP A 225 -1.67 -11.05 -6.58
CA ASP A 225 -1.84 -11.24 -5.14
C ASP A 225 -1.44 -9.97 -4.36
N LEU A 226 -2.04 -8.83 -4.75
CA LEU A 226 -1.78 -7.48 -4.21
C LEU A 226 -3.09 -6.74 -3.95
N GLU A 227 -3.48 -6.58 -2.69
CA GLU A 227 -4.74 -5.95 -2.26
C GLU A 227 -4.92 -4.52 -2.77
N GLN A 228 -3.84 -3.74 -2.83
CA GLN A 228 -3.88 -2.36 -3.31
C GLN A 228 -4.33 -2.23 -4.77
N LEU A 229 -4.23 -3.28 -5.59
CA LEU A 229 -4.73 -3.26 -6.96
C LEU A 229 -6.25 -3.23 -7.02
N LYS A 230 -6.95 -3.79 -6.03
CA LYS A 230 -8.41 -3.67 -5.89
C LYS A 230 -8.86 -2.22 -5.78
N VAL A 231 -8.08 -1.40 -5.08
CA VAL A 231 -8.30 0.05 -4.94
C VAL A 231 -8.16 0.73 -6.29
N LEU A 232 -7.08 0.45 -7.02
CA LEU A 232 -6.80 1.06 -8.34
C LEU A 232 -7.79 0.61 -9.42
N GLU A 233 -8.11 -0.69 -9.50
CA GLU A 233 -9.03 -1.25 -10.51
C GLU A 233 -10.46 -0.71 -10.35
N ASN A 234 -10.89 -0.39 -9.13
CA ASN A 234 -12.17 0.28 -8.88
C ASN A 234 -12.12 1.81 -9.08
N GLY A 235 -11.02 2.35 -9.62
CA GLY A 235 -10.89 3.76 -10.02
C GLY A 235 -10.59 4.73 -8.87
N TYR A 236 -10.23 4.24 -7.69
CA TYR A 236 -9.86 5.09 -6.57
C TYR A 236 -8.41 5.55 -6.65
N LYS A 237 -8.15 6.78 -6.21
CA LYS A 237 -6.79 7.34 -6.19
C LYS A 237 -6.06 6.98 -4.90
N MET A 238 -4.76 6.84 -5.06
CA MET A 238 -3.83 6.45 -4.02
C MET A 238 -2.63 7.39 -4.00
N LYS A 239 -2.33 8.01 -2.86
CA LYS A 239 -1.13 8.83 -2.69
C LYS A 239 0.10 8.01 -2.32
N VAL A 240 1.23 8.37 -2.91
CA VAL A 240 2.51 7.72 -2.63
C VAL A 240 3.53 8.77 -2.21
N ILE A 241 4.09 8.60 -1.03
CA ILE A 241 5.26 9.38 -0.60
C ILE A 241 6.53 8.62 -0.91
N LYS A 242 7.59 9.35 -1.29
CA LYS A 242 8.94 8.78 -1.44
C LYS A 242 9.72 9.04 -0.18
N VAL A 243 10.33 8.01 0.37
CA VAL A 243 11.12 8.07 1.60
C VAL A 243 12.49 7.45 1.36
N ASP A 244 13.48 7.88 2.14
CA ASP A 244 14.78 7.24 2.20
C ASP A 244 14.77 6.27 3.40
N HIS A 245 14.33 5.04 3.12
CA HIS A 245 14.17 3.98 4.12
C HIS A 245 14.80 2.70 3.62
N ASP A 246 15.60 2.05 4.46
CA ASP A 246 16.08 0.71 4.17
C ASP A 246 15.06 -0.32 4.67
N ALA A 247 14.32 -0.90 3.72
CA ALA A 247 13.20 -1.80 3.99
C ALA A 247 13.70 -3.19 4.43
N HIS A 248 13.78 -3.39 5.75
CA HIS A 248 14.16 -4.67 6.37
C HIS A 248 12.95 -5.41 6.93
N GLY A 249 12.25 -6.17 6.08
CA GLY A 249 11.22 -7.12 6.53
C GLY A 249 11.83 -8.37 7.17
N VAL A 250 11.13 -8.98 8.13
CA VAL A 250 11.50 -10.29 8.70
C VAL A 250 10.66 -11.35 8.03
N ASN A 251 11.18 -12.06 7.04
CA ASN A 251 10.40 -13.10 6.36
C ASN A 251 10.87 -14.51 6.72
N ILE A 252 12.12 -14.63 7.15
CA ILE A 252 12.76 -15.87 7.60
C ILE A 252 13.51 -15.64 8.93
N PRO A 253 13.78 -16.69 9.73
CA PRO A 253 14.52 -16.57 10.99
C PRO A 253 15.87 -15.86 10.87
N GLU A 254 16.56 -16.02 9.75
CA GLU A 254 17.87 -15.42 9.50
C GLU A 254 17.83 -13.89 9.43
N ASP A 255 16.68 -13.30 9.09
CA ASP A 255 16.51 -11.85 9.02
C ASP A 255 16.56 -11.19 10.41
N VAL A 256 16.24 -11.93 11.47
CA VAL A 256 16.29 -11.43 12.85
C VAL A 256 17.70 -10.94 13.18
N LYS A 257 18.74 -11.71 12.82
CA LYS A 257 20.14 -11.33 13.08
C LYS A 257 20.54 -10.05 12.37
N LYS A 258 20.08 -9.85 11.13
CA LYS A 258 20.33 -8.63 10.35
C LYS A 258 19.68 -7.43 11.05
N ILE A 259 18.44 -7.59 11.52
CA ILE A 259 17.73 -6.55 12.26
C ILE A 259 18.42 -6.21 13.57
N GLU A 260 18.85 -7.21 14.34
CA GLU A 260 19.55 -6.96 15.60
C GLU A 260 20.85 -6.19 15.40
N LEU A 261 21.60 -6.48 14.33
CA LEU A 261 22.81 -5.73 13.97
C LEU A 261 22.47 -4.27 13.64
N LEU A 262 21.48 -4.05 12.77
CA LEU A 262 21.03 -2.70 12.40
C LEU A 262 20.53 -1.90 13.60
N MET A 263 19.79 -2.53 14.52
CA MET A 263 19.33 -1.87 15.74
C MET A 263 20.49 -1.44 16.62
N ARG A 264 21.53 -2.28 16.76
CA ARG A 264 22.75 -1.92 17.51
C ARG A 264 23.50 -0.76 16.85
N GLU A 265 23.65 -0.77 15.52
CA GLU A 265 24.27 0.32 14.77
C GLU A 265 23.53 1.65 14.92
N ARG A 266 22.19 1.60 14.99
CA ARG A 266 21.32 2.76 15.16
C ARG A 266 21.09 3.16 16.63
N ASN A 267 21.78 2.51 17.59
CA ASN A 267 21.58 2.71 19.04
C ASN A 267 20.11 2.56 19.49
N LEU A 268 19.37 1.66 18.85
CA LEU A 268 18.01 1.28 19.22
C LEU A 268 18.08 0.13 20.23
N SER A 269 17.76 0.41 21.50
CA SER A 269 17.74 -0.57 22.59
C SER A 269 16.50 -1.45 22.55
#